data_AF-A0AA42TL63-F1
#
_entry.id   AF-A0AA42TL63-F1
#
_cell.length_a   1.000
_cell.length_b   1.000
_cell.length_c   1.000
_cell.angle_alpha   90.00
_cell.angle_beta   90.00
_cell.angle_gamma   90.00
#
_symmetry.space_group_name_H-M   'P 1'
#
loop_
_entity.id
_entity.type
_entity.pdbx_description
1 polymer ?
#
loop_
_entity_poly.entity_id
_entity_poly.type
_entity_poly.pdbx_seq_one_letter_code
_entity_poly.pdbx_strand_id
1 'polypeptide(L)'
;MAHHVRRSHFQRRTRHLYALVFDDERAVYIGQSVDPKQRASQHRASRGGWLRPHRMVVLEAIEGTYGDAEQREYVWRWVAHTAGWTVYVQPPNLIVNLGRRMPWWRRLEAWRTRLVVGWPI
;
A
#
# COMPACT_ATOMS: atom_id res chain seq x y z
N MET A 1 16.73 11.69 14.90
CA MET A 1 17.32 11.55 13.55
C MET A 1 16.39 12.23 12.56
N ALA A 2 16.81 13.33 11.92
CA ALA A 2 15.99 14.00 10.92
C ALA A 2 15.94 13.14 9.66
N HIS A 3 14.76 12.58 9.35
CA HIS A 3 14.55 11.95 8.04
C HIS A 3 14.66 13.03 6.98
N HIS A 4 15.74 13.02 6.18
CA HIS A 4 15.85 13.87 5.00
C HIS A 4 14.73 13.48 4.02
N VAL A 5 13.62 14.20 4.08
CA VAL A 5 12.53 14.08 3.11
C VAL A 5 13.09 14.53 1.76
N ARG A 6 13.19 13.61 0.80
CA ARG A 6 13.76 13.92 -0.52
C ARG A 6 12.88 14.96 -1.21
N ARG A 7 13.49 15.88 -1.96
CA ARG A 7 12.77 16.91 -2.76
C ARG A 7 11.70 16.31 -3.67
N SER A 8 11.90 15.06 -4.11
CA SER A 8 10.93 14.27 -4.90
C SER A 8 9.63 13.91 -4.18
N HIS A 9 9.57 14.03 -2.84
CA HIS A 9 8.34 13.79 -2.08
C HIS A 9 7.29 14.88 -2.35
N PHE A 10 7.72 16.10 -2.61
CA PHE A 10 6.84 17.24 -2.88
C PHE A 10 6.48 17.39 -4.36
N GLN A 11 7.17 16.66 -5.25
CA GLN A 11 6.84 16.68 -6.67
C GLN A 11 5.56 15.89 -6.94
N ARG A 12 4.61 16.54 -7.60
CA ARG A 12 3.41 15.90 -8.14
C ARG A 12 3.80 15.02 -9.32
N ARG A 13 3.44 13.74 -9.25
CA ARG A 13 3.65 12.75 -10.30
C ARG A 13 2.48 11.76 -10.26
N THR A 14 2.26 11.04 -11.35
CA THR A 14 1.43 9.84 -11.32
C THR A 14 2.09 8.81 -10.42
N ARG A 15 1.37 8.38 -9.39
CA ARG A 15 1.80 7.38 -8.40
C ARG A 15 0.81 6.23 -8.44
N HIS A 16 1.35 5.04 -8.63
CA HIS A 16 0.61 3.80 -8.66
C HIS A 16 0.63 3.18 -7.27
N LEU A 17 -0.55 3.00 -6.70
CA LEU A 17 -0.76 2.22 -5.49
C LEU A 17 -0.88 0.76 -5.88
N TYR A 18 -0.20 -0.10 -5.14
CA TYR A 18 -0.19 -1.53 -5.38
C TYR A 18 -0.27 -2.31 -4.08
N ALA A 19 -0.76 -3.55 -4.21
CA ALA A 19 -0.67 -4.58 -3.19
C ALA A 19 0.36 -5.63 -3.63
N LEU A 20 1.24 -6.04 -2.72
CA LEU A 20 1.85 -7.36 -2.80
C LEU A 20 0.92 -8.32 -2.07
N VAL A 21 0.47 -9.35 -2.77
CA VAL A 21 -0.46 -10.35 -2.25
C VAL A 21 0.31 -11.63 -1.94
N PHE A 22 0.15 -12.08 -0.69
CA PHE A 22 0.66 -13.34 -0.17
C PHE A 22 -0.53 -14.28 0.00
N ASP A 23 -0.90 -14.97 -1.08
CA ASP A 23 -2.14 -15.75 -1.16
C ASP A 23 -2.19 -16.85 -0.07
N ASP A 24 -1.07 -17.54 0.19
CA ASP A 24 -0.96 -18.60 1.22
C ASP A 24 -1.22 -18.10 2.65
N GLU A 25 -0.98 -16.82 2.92
CA GLU A 25 -1.08 -16.22 4.26
C GLU A 25 -2.35 -15.39 4.43
N ARG A 26 -3.14 -15.23 3.35
CA ARG A 26 -4.22 -14.22 3.28
C ARG A 26 -3.74 -12.85 3.79
N ALA A 27 -2.54 -12.45 3.34
CA ALA A 27 -1.88 -11.22 3.75
C ALA A 27 -1.52 -10.32 2.57
N VAL A 28 -1.43 -9.02 2.81
CA VAL A 28 -1.03 -8.02 1.84
C VAL A 28 -0.07 -6.99 2.40
N TYR A 29 0.83 -6.50 1.54
CA TYR A 29 1.57 -5.26 1.76
C TYR A 29 1.07 -4.20 0.78
N ILE A 30 0.77 -2.99 1.27
CA ILE A 30 0.31 -1.87 0.44
C ILE A 30 1.39 -0.82 0.36
N GLY A 31 1.78 -0.45 -0.86
CA GLY A 31 2.77 0.59 -1.12
C GLY A 31 2.50 1.36 -2.41
N GLN A 32 3.32 2.37 -2.66
CA GLN A 32 3.24 3.22 -3.85
C GLN A 32 4.56 3.28 -4.62
N SER A 33 4.47 3.54 -5.92
CA SER A 33 5.62 3.81 -6.79
C SER A 33 5.23 4.69 -7.96
N VAL A 34 6.18 5.47 -8.48
CA VAL A 34 6.05 6.14 -9.79
C VAL A 34 6.36 5.21 -10.95
N ASP A 35 7.06 4.09 -10.68
CA ASP A 35 7.34 3.03 -11.64
C ASP A 35 7.02 1.67 -11.00
N PRO A 36 5.81 1.12 -11.25
CA PRO A 36 5.40 -0.15 -10.67
C PRO A 36 6.16 -1.35 -11.25
N LYS A 37 6.62 -1.28 -12.50
CA LYS A 37 7.36 -2.39 -13.14
C LYS A 37 8.73 -2.55 -12.50
N GLN A 38 9.46 -1.45 -12.35
CA GLN A 38 10.75 -1.45 -11.65
C GLN A 38 10.56 -1.89 -10.19
N ARG A 39 9.51 -1.42 -9.52
CA ARG A 39 9.23 -1.77 -8.13
C ARG A 39 8.89 -3.25 -7.95
N ALA A 40 8.15 -3.86 -8.87
CA ALA A 40 7.89 -5.30 -8.87
C ALA A 40 9.19 -6.10 -8.96
N SER A 41 10.12 -5.69 -9.82
CA SER A 41 11.44 -6.32 -9.92
C SER A 41 12.25 -6.21 -8.63
N GLN A 42 12.17 -5.07 -7.93
CA GLN A 42 12.88 -4.86 -6.66
C GLN A 42 12.34 -5.77 -5.54
N HIS A 43 11.02 -5.97 -5.47
CA HIS A 43 10.41 -6.86 -4.47
C HIS A 43 10.71 -8.33 -4.72
N ARG A 44 10.84 -8.75 -5.98
CA ARG A 44 11.26 -10.11 -6.34
C ARG A 44 12.73 -10.39 -6.06
N ALA A 45 13.59 -9.38 -6.11
CA ALA A 45 15.00 -9.55 -5.78
C ALA A 45 15.19 -9.91 -4.30
N SER A 46 16.23 -10.66 -3.96
CA SER A 46 16.51 -11.05 -2.56
C SER A 46 16.65 -9.84 -1.61
N ARG A 47 17.05 -8.69 -2.14
CA ARG A 47 17.12 -7.41 -1.41
C ARG A 47 15.76 -6.80 -1.07
N GLY A 48 14.67 -7.28 -1.68
CA GLY A 48 13.30 -6.86 -1.42
C GLY A 48 12.76 -7.31 -0.06
N GLY A 49 13.42 -8.30 0.58
CA GLY A 49 13.22 -8.63 1.99
C GLY A 49 12.00 -9.49 2.33
N TRP A 50 11.05 -9.68 1.41
CA TRP A 50 9.89 -10.56 1.65
C TRP A 50 10.24 -12.04 1.58
N LEU A 51 11.22 -12.39 0.72
CA LEU A 51 11.79 -13.74 0.53
C LEU A 51 10.76 -14.87 0.45
N ARG A 52 9.57 -14.58 -0.07
CA ARG A 52 8.45 -15.50 -0.21
C ARG A 52 7.63 -15.21 -1.47
N PRO A 53 6.88 -16.18 -2.02
CA PRO A 53 6.05 -15.97 -3.20
C PRO A 53 5.03 -14.86 -2.97
N HIS A 54 4.92 -13.95 -3.95
CA HIS A 54 3.94 -12.89 -3.94
C HIS A 54 3.68 -12.40 -5.36
N ARG A 55 2.47 -11.89 -5.59
CA ARG A 55 2.11 -11.18 -6.82
C ARG A 55 1.86 -9.71 -6.52
N MET A 56 2.26 -8.84 -7.44
CA MET A 56 1.94 -7.41 -7.35
C MET A 56 0.67 -7.12 -8.14
N VAL A 57 -0.33 -6.53 -7.48
CA VAL A 57 -1.59 -6.09 -8.08
C VAL A 57 -1.66 -4.56 -7.97
N VAL A 58 -1.85 -3.88 -9.09
CA VAL A 58 -2.09 -2.42 -9.09
C VAL A 58 -3.52 -2.18 -8.62
N LEU A 59 -3.68 -1.29 -7.64
CA LEU A 59 -4.97 -0.96 -7.03
C LEU A 59 -5.57 0.31 -7.65
N GLU A 60 -4.74 1.33 -7.82
CA GLU A 60 -5.17 2.66 -8.23
C GLU A 60 -3.96 3.46 -8.74
N ALA A 61 -4.20 4.46 -9.57
CA ALA A 61 -3.24 5.48 -9.93
C ALA A 61 -3.78 6.85 -9.54
N ILE A 62 -2.96 7.65 -8.86
CA ILE A 62 -3.33 9.01 -8.47
C ILE A 62 -2.28 10.00 -8.96
N GLU A 63 -2.67 11.24 -9.24
CA GLU A 63 -1.73 12.33 -9.45
C GLU A 63 -1.54 13.13 -8.16
N GLY A 64 -0.33 13.07 -7.59
CA GLY A 64 -0.09 13.72 -6.31
C GLY A 64 1.34 13.64 -5.82
N THR A 65 1.53 14.20 -4.63
CA THR A 65 2.78 14.12 -3.88
C THR A 65 2.95 12.73 -3.26
N TYR A 66 4.14 12.47 -2.71
CA TYR A 66 4.37 11.25 -1.95
C TYR A 66 3.44 11.17 -0.73
N GLY A 67 3.20 12.29 -0.05
CA GLY A 67 2.30 12.35 1.10
C GLY A 67 0.84 12.06 0.72
N ASP A 68 0.39 12.51 -0.45
CA ASP A 68 -0.96 12.18 -0.94
C ASP A 68 -1.10 10.67 -1.20
N ALA A 69 -0.08 10.06 -1.80
CA ALA A 69 -0.04 8.62 -2.04
C ALA A 69 0.01 7.83 -0.72
N GLU A 70 0.81 8.23 0.26
CA GLU A 70 0.83 7.59 1.58
C GLU A 70 -0.54 7.64 2.27
N GLN A 71 -1.25 8.76 2.18
CA GLN A 71 -2.60 8.86 2.73
C GLN A 71 -3.54 7.86 2.06
N ARG A 72 -3.43 7.71 0.74
CA ARG A 72 -4.24 6.76 -0.02
C ARG A 72 -3.85 5.29 0.22
N GLU A 73 -2.56 5.01 0.47
CA GLU A 73 -2.13 3.69 0.95
C GLU A 73 -2.84 3.31 2.26
N TYR A 74 -2.95 4.24 3.21
CA TYR A 74 -3.68 3.97 4.46
C TYR A 74 -5.15 3.61 4.23
N VAL A 75 -5.81 4.23 3.25
CA VAL A 75 -7.18 3.88 2.87
C VAL A 75 -7.25 2.46 2.34
N TRP A 76 -6.35 2.08 1.42
CA TRP A 76 -6.30 0.72 0.88
C TRP A 76 -5.93 -0.35 1.91
N ARG A 77 -5.06 -0.02 2.89
CA ARG A 77 -4.80 -0.90 4.04
C ARG A 77 -6.09 -1.18 4.82
N TRP A 78 -6.94 -0.17 5.02
CA TRP A 78 -8.23 -0.37 5.68
C TRP A 78 -9.20 -1.19 4.83
N VAL A 79 -9.26 -0.95 3.51
CA VAL A 79 -10.07 -1.78 2.59
C VAL A 79 -9.68 -3.25 2.73
N ALA A 80 -8.40 -3.57 2.64
CA ALA A 80 -7.88 -4.94 2.81
C ALA A 80 -8.27 -5.54 4.17
N HIS A 81 -8.08 -4.79 5.25
CA HIS A 81 -8.44 -5.22 6.60
C HIS A 81 -9.93 -5.54 6.74
N THR A 82 -10.80 -4.66 6.22
CA THR A 82 -12.26 -4.91 6.23
C THR A 82 -12.68 -6.07 5.32
N ALA A 83 -11.83 -6.45 4.35
CA ALA A 83 -12.00 -7.65 3.54
C ALA A 83 -11.43 -8.93 4.21
N GLY A 84 -10.91 -8.81 5.44
CA GLY A 84 -10.39 -9.92 6.23
C GLY A 84 -8.95 -10.32 5.88
N TRP A 85 -8.18 -9.42 5.24
CA TRP A 85 -6.76 -9.65 4.95
C TRP A 85 -5.86 -9.10 6.06
N THR A 86 -4.77 -9.80 6.34
CA THR A 86 -3.69 -9.30 7.22
C THR A 86 -2.86 -8.26 6.48
N VAL A 87 -2.55 -7.13 7.12
CA VAL A 87 -1.80 -6.03 6.48
C VAL A 87 -0.40 -5.89 7.06
N TYR A 88 0.61 -6.08 6.21
CA TYR A 88 2.02 -5.86 6.52
C TYR A 88 2.48 -4.44 6.16
N VAL A 89 3.41 -3.89 6.96
CA VAL A 89 4.04 -2.55 6.73
C VAL A 89 5.44 -2.68 6.18
N GLN A 90 6.19 -3.62 6.72
CA GLN A 90 7.62 -3.76 6.44
C GLN A 90 7.97 -5.24 6.44
N PRO A 91 8.89 -5.64 5.55
CA PRO A 91 9.48 -6.96 5.63
C PRO A 91 10.29 -7.10 6.93
N PRO A 92 10.41 -8.31 7.49
CA PRO A 92 9.78 -9.51 6.98
C PRO A 92 8.33 -9.71 7.44
N ASN A 93 7.84 -9.13 8.55
CA ASN A 93 6.49 -9.44 9.08
C ASN A 93 5.93 -8.36 10.05
N LEU A 94 6.18 -7.06 9.82
CA LEU A 94 5.60 -6.05 10.72
C LEU A 94 4.11 -5.87 10.42
N ILE A 95 3.25 -6.38 11.29
CA ILE A 95 1.78 -6.26 11.18
C ILE A 95 1.33 -4.89 11.71
N VAL A 96 0.45 -4.20 10.97
CA VAL A 96 -0.21 -2.99 11.50
C VAL A 96 -1.35 -3.39 12.42
N ASN A 97 -1.37 -2.83 13.64
CA ASN A 97 -2.64 -2.69 14.34
C ASN A 97 -3.40 -1.47 13.78
N LEU A 98 -4.18 -1.68 12.73
CA LEU A 98 -4.92 -0.61 12.04
C LEU A 98 -5.97 0.06 12.95
N GLY A 99 -6.28 -0.56 14.09
CA GLY A 99 -7.25 -0.08 15.08
C GLY A 99 -6.84 1.20 15.79
N ARG A 100 -5.56 1.62 15.75
CA ARG A 100 -5.10 2.84 16.45
C ARG A 100 -5.11 4.07 15.52
N ARG A 101 -6.18 4.86 15.64
CA ARG A 101 -6.33 6.27 15.20
C ARG A 101 -6.49 6.53 13.69
N MET A 102 -7.44 5.87 13.02
CA MET A 102 -7.93 6.39 11.74
C MET A 102 -9.16 7.28 11.99
N PRO A 103 -9.14 8.57 11.63
CA PRO A 103 -10.30 9.45 11.81
C PRO A 103 -11.49 8.96 10.97
N TRP A 104 -12.71 9.20 11.46
CA TRP A 104 -13.94 8.63 10.92
C TRP A 104 -14.14 8.91 9.42
N TRP A 105 -13.73 10.08 8.93
CA TRP A 105 -13.83 10.45 7.52
C TRP A 105 -13.01 9.53 6.60
N ARG A 106 -11.84 9.05 7.05
CA ARG A 106 -11.04 8.07 6.29
C ARG A 106 -11.70 6.69 6.25
N ARG A 107 -12.43 6.32 7.30
CA ARG A 107 -13.19 5.05 7.31
C ARG A 107 -14.33 5.10 6.30
N LEU A 108 -15.00 6.25 6.17
CA LEU A 108 -15.99 6.48 5.11
C LEU A 108 -15.36 6.43 3.72
N GLU A 109 -14.18 7.04 3.55
CA GLU A 109 -13.45 6.99 2.28
C GLU A 109 -13.05 5.55 1.90
N ALA A 110 -12.61 4.75 2.87
CA ALA A 110 -12.32 3.33 2.64
C ALA A 110 -13.58 2.54 2.26
N TRP A 111 -14.70 2.79 2.96
CA TRP A 111 -16.00 2.20 2.61
C TRP A 111 -16.42 2.57 1.19
N ARG A 112 -16.34 3.85 0.83
CA ARG A 112 -16.64 4.33 -0.52
C ARG A 112 -15.71 3.70 -1.55
N THR A 113 -14.41 3.60 -1.26
CA THR A 113 -13.43 2.96 -2.15
C THR A 113 -13.80 1.50 -2.39
N ARG A 114 -14.13 0.76 -1.33
CA ARG A 114 -14.56 -0.64 -1.46
C ARG A 114 -15.84 -0.78 -2.28
N LEU A 115 -16.81 0.13 -2.15
CA LEU A 115 -18.07 0.06 -2.90
C LEU A 115 -17.91 0.45 -4.37
N VAL A 116 -17.08 1.44 -4.67
CA VAL A 116 -16.92 2.00 -6.02
C VAL A 116 -15.88 1.24 -6.84
N VAL A 117 -14.72 0.95 -6.23
CA VAL A 117 -13.58 0.31 -6.90
C VAL A 117 -13.54 -1.20 -6.64
N GLY A 118 -14.04 -1.63 -5.49
CA GLY A 118 -13.93 -3.02 -5.06
C GLY A 118 -12.59 -3.33 -4.39
N TRP A 119 -12.46 -4.59 -3.95
CA TRP A 119 -11.18 -5.18 -3.55
C TRP A 119 -10.77 -6.15 -4.67
N PRO A 120 -9.78 -5.80 -5.50
CA PRO A 120 -9.48 -6.52 -6.75
C PRO A 120 -8.61 -7.77 -6.54
N ILE A 121 -8.57 -8.31 -5.32
CA ILE A 121 -7.73 -9.43 -4.89
C ILE A 121 -8.65 -10.52 -4.35
#